data_AF-A0A843DS45-F1
#
_entry.id   AF-A0A843DS45-F1
#
_cell.length_a   1.000
_cell.length_b   1.000
_cell.length_c   1.000
_cell.angle_alpha   90.00
_cell.angle_beta   90.00
_cell.angle_gamma   90.00
#
_symmetry.space_group_name_H-M   'P 1'
#
loop_
_entity.id
_entity.type
_entity.pdbx_description
1 polymer ?
#
loop_
_entity_poly.entity_id
_entity_poly.type
_entity_poly.pdbx_seq_one_letter_code
_entity_poly.pdbx_strand_id
1 'polypeptide(L)'
;MSFFDDTKNAGLLLWIGGILMIIAGILAIIAPFILDECKDWEMLKKVGFAVIGVGSLVAAIVYFKLGKDIKDGSYSKFQVISAFIAAVAYASLISGIIGGIGYFIAQMWAEGAISIVVGVIIWVILTWANKKINDGKDTLGDKIIWIVLVVIFLLGFVGGILGVFGVNIITAIASLVEGILYLVLLVYVINVRDQFGI
;
A
#
# COMPACT_ATOMS: atom_id res chain seq x y z
N MET A 1 -17.83 -13.64 17.13
CA MET A 1 -16.42 -13.19 17.14
C MET A 1 -16.24 -12.29 15.93
N SER A 2 -15.73 -11.07 16.10
CA SER A 2 -15.55 -10.14 14.99
C SER A 2 -14.47 -10.67 14.05
N PHE A 3 -14.60 -10.43 12.73
CA PHE A 3 -13.57 -10.78 11.74
C PHE A 3 -12.19 -10.23 12.14
N PHE A 4 -12.17 -9.09 12.83
CA PHE A 4 -10.99 -8.39 13.29
C PHE A 4 -10.49 -8.85 14.67
N ASP A 5 -11.19 -9.75 15.36
CA ASP A 5 -10.71 -10.35 16.60
C ASP A 5 -9.71 -11.49 16.35
N ASP A 6 -9.78 -12.12 15.19
CA ASP A 6 -8.89 -13.19 14.77
C ASP A 6 -7.67 -12.63 14.02
N THR A 7 -6.49 -12.76 14.63
CA THR A 7 -5.23 -12.28 14.05
C THR A 7 -4.89 -12.99 12.74
N LYS A 8 -5.39 -14.20 12.50
CA LYS A 8 -5.22 -14.91 11.23
C LYS A 8 -5.98 -14.27 10.08
N ASN A 9 -7.14 -13.67 10.35
CA ASN A 9 -7.88 -12.89 9.35
C ASN A 9 -7.11 -11.65 8.93
N ALA A 10 -6.37 -11.04 9.86
CA ALA A 10 -5.50 -9.92 9.56
C ALA A 10 -4.34 -10.34 8.64
N GLY A 11 -3.71 -11.49 8.89
CA GLY A 11 -2.72 -12.04 7.94
C GLY A 11 -3.32 -12.40 6.57
N LEU A 12 -4.58 -12.84 6.53
CA LEU A 12 -5.33 -13.08 5.28
C LEU A 12 -5.60 -11.77 4.50
N LEU A 13 -5.87 -10.67 5.18
CA LEU A 13 -6.01 -9.35 4.55
C LEU A 13 -4.71 -8.87 3.90
N LEU A 14 -3.55 -9.08 4.55
CA LEU A 14 -2.25 -8.81 3.91
C LEU A 14 -2.04 -9.67 2.66
N TRP A 15 -2.45 -10.94 2.69
CA TRP A 15 -2.40 -11.80 1.51
C TRP A 15 -3.31 -11.31 0.38
N ILE A 16 -4.53 -10.86 0.71
CA ILE A 16 -5.41 -10.25 -0.29
C ILE A 16 -4.71 -9.03 -0.90
N GLY A 17 -4.13 -8.15 -0.09
CA GLY A 17 -3.32 -7.02 -0.56
C GLY A 17 -2.17 -7.44 -1.48
N GLY A 18 -1.46 -8.52 -1.15
CA GLY A 18 -0.42 -9.10 -2.00
C GLY A 18 -0.95 -9.60 -3.34
N ILE A 19 -2.06 -10.35 -3.36
CA ILE A 19 -2.69 -10.84 -4.60
C ILE A 19 -3.10 -9.67 -5.48
N LEU A 20 -3.70 -8.66 -4.87
CA LEU A 20 -4.13 -7.44 -5.52
C LEU A 20 -2.96 -6.68 -6.16
N MET A 21 -1.84 -6.57 -5.47
CA MET A 21 -0.60 -5.99 -6.01
C MET A 21 0.00 -6.82 -7.15
N ILE A 22 -0.13 -8.15 -7.11
CA ILE A 22 0.24 -9.02 -8.23
C ILE A 22 -0.60 -8.69 -9.47
N ILE A 23 -1.92 -8.62 -9.30
CA ILE A 23 -2.84 -8.31 -10.41
C ILE A 23 -2.49 -6.94 -11.01
N ALA A 24 -2.33 -5.92 -10.17
CA ALA A 24 -1.93 -4.58 -10.62
C ALA A 24 -0.58 -4.60 -11.36
N GLY A 25 0.41 -5.34 -10.84
CA GLY A 25 1.73 -5.46 -11.46
C GLY A 25 1.69 -6.15 -12.82
N ILE A 26 0.97 -7.27 -12.94
CA ILE A 26 0.78 -7.98 -14.21
C ILE A 26 0.10 -7.07 -15.24
N LEU A 27 -0.96 -6.37 -14.83
CA LEU A 27 -1.67 -5.46 -15.74
C LEU A 27 -0.77 -4.30 -16.19
N ALA A 28 -0.01 -3.68 -15.29
CA ALA A 28 0.93 -2.61 -15.65
C ALA A 28 2.04 -3.07 -16.60
N ILE A 29 2.45 -4.35 -16.53
CA ILE A 29 3.42 -4.94 -17.46
C ILE A 29 2.80 -5.23 -18.83
N ILE A 30 1.61 -5.84 -18.87
CA ILE A 30 1.05 -6.37 -20.11
C ILE A 30 0.26 -5.31 -20.88
N ALA A 31 -0.52 -4.48 -20.18
CA ALA A 31 -1.44 -3.51 -20.78
C ALA A 31 -0.78 -2.58 -21.81
N PRO A 32 0.41 -2.00 -21.56
CA PRO A 32 1.03 -1.10 -22.51
C PRO A 32 1.37 -1.74 -23.87
N PHE A 33 1.43 -3.08 -23.94
CA PHE A 33 1.81 -3.83 -25.14
C PHE A 33 0.62 -4.44 -25.89
N ILE A 34 -0.52 -4.63 -25.22
CA ILE A 34 -1.66 -5.35 -25.83
C ILE A 34 -2.91 -4.48 -25.98
N LEU A 35 -3.05 -3.39 -25.22
CA LEU A 35 -4.22 -2.55 -25.29
C LEU A 35 -4.15 -1.55 -26.45
N ASP A 36 -5.27 -1.41 -27.15
CA ASP A 36 -5.42 -0.52 -28.30
C ASP A 36 -5.10 0.94 -27.95
N GLU A 37 -5.50 1.40 -26.78
CA GLU A 37 -5.24 2.74 -26.24
C GLU A 37 -3.75 3.04 -25.98
N CYS A 38 -2.91 2.00 -25.89
CA CYS A 38 -1.47 2.12 -25.69
C CYS A 38 -0.67 1.90 -26.98
N LYS A 39 -1.31 1.63 -28.12
CA LYS A 39 -0.62 1.30 -29.38
C LYS A 39 0.37 2.38 -29.79
N ASP A 40 -0.05 3.64 -29.70
CA ASP A 40 0.74 4.80 -30.10
C ASP A 40 1.75 5.25 -29.03
N TRP A 41 1.82 4.58 -27.88
CA TRP A 41 2.83 4.90 -26.89
C TRP A 41 4.22 4.54 -27.40
N GLU A 42 5.16 5.45 -27.18
CA GLU A 42 6.57 5.20 -27.42
C GLU A 42 7.08 4.00 -26.61
N MET A 43 8.07 3.30 -27.13
CA MET A 43 8.62 2.10 -26.49
C MET A 43 9.13 2.39 -25.08
N LEU A 44 9.80 3.53 -24.86
CA LEU A 44 10.27 3.95 -23.53
C LEU A 44 9.12 4.11 -22.54
N LYS A 45 7.98 4.67 -22.97
CA LYS A 45 6.78 4.76 -22.14
C LYS A 45 6.26 3.37 -21.77
N LYS A 46 6.12 2.46 -22.73
CA LYS A 46 5.68 1.08 -22.48
C LYS A 46 6.59 0.35 -21.50
N VAL A 47 7.90 0.45 -21.68
CA VAL A 47 8.91 -0.14 -20.79
C VAL A 47 8.86 0.49 -19.39
N GLY A 48 8.68 1.81 -19.30
CA GLY A 48 8.54 2.50 -18.02
C GLY A 48 7.36 1.97 -17.19
N PHE A 49 6.19 1.79 -17.79
CA PHE A 49 5.03 1.18 -17.12
C PHE A 49 5.27 -0.29 -16.73
N ALA A 50 6.01 -1.05 -17.53
CA ALA A 50 6.40 -2.40 -17.13
C ALA A 50 7.31 -2.39 -15.88
N VAL A 51 8.23 -1.43 -15.76
CA VAL A 51 9.06 -1.26 -14.55
C VAL A 51 8.19 -0.89 -13.34
N ILE A 52 7.19 -0.03 -13.50
CA ILE A 52 6.20 0.26 -12.44
C ILE A 52 5.54 -1.04 -11.97
N GLY A 53 5.09 -1.87 -12.91
CA GLY A 53 4.47 -3.16 -12.59
C GLY A 53 5.38 -4.11 -11.82
N VAL A 54 6.67 -4.18 -12.18
CA VAL A 54 7.68 -4.92 -11.40
C VAL A 54 7.75 -4.40 -9.96
N GLY A 55 7.69 -3.09 -9.76
CA GLY A 55 7.62 -2.49 -8.42
C GLY A 55 6.45 -3.01 -7.60
N SER A 56 5.26 -3.10 -8.21
CA SER A 56 4.08 -3.67 -7.56
C SER A 56 4.25 -5.15 -7.21
N LEU A 57 4.88 -5.94 -8.09
CA LEU A 57 5.19 -7.35 -7.81
C LEU A 57 6.16 -7.51 -6.64
N VAL A 58 7.19 -6.67 -6.55
CA VAL A 58 8.14 -6.71 -5.42
C VAL A 58 7.45 -6.27 -4.12
N ALA A 59 6.59 -5.24 -4.17
CA ALA A 59 5.80 -4.82 -3.02
C ALA A 59 4.81 -5.92 -2.55
N ALA A 60 4.25 -6.71 -3.46
CA ALA A 60 3.41 -7.86 -3.11
C ALA A 60 4.15 -8.87 -2.23
N ILE A 61 5.44 -9.08 -2.45
CA ILE A 61 6.27 -10.00 -1.63
C ILE A 61 6.29 -9.56 -0.17
N VAL A 62 6.35 -8.25 0.09
CA VAL A 62 6.31 -7.69 1.46
C VAL A 62 4.99 -8.05 2.14
N TYR A 63 3.87 -7.83 1.45
CA TYR A 63 2.54 -8.18 1.94
C TYR A 63 2.40 -9.68 2.22
N PHE A 64 2.83 -10.55 1.31
CA PHE A 64 2.77 -11.99 1.52
C PHE A 64 3.67 -12.46 2.66
N LYS A 65 4.89 -11.93 2.75
CA LYS A 65 5.84 -12.29 3.82
C LYS A 65 5.25 -11.98 5.18
N LEU A 66 4.82 -10.74 5.40
CA LEU A 66 4.27 -10.31 6.69
C LEU A 66 2.91 -10.96 6.97
N GLY A 67 2.07 -11.17 5.95
CA GLY A 67 0.82 -11.89 6.13
C GLY A 67 1.01 -13.37 6.46
N LYS A 68 2.06 -14.01 5.92
CA LYS A 68 2.44 -15.37 6.29
C LYS A 68 2.93 -15.41 7.73
N ASP A 69 3.82 -14.51 8.11
CA ASP A 69 4.34 -14.41 9.48
C ASP A 69 3.19 -14.29 10.49
N ILE A 70 2.18 -13.44 10.22
CA ILE A 70 1.00 -13.29 11.09
C ILE A 70 0.14 -14.55 11.15
N LYS A 71 -0.07 -15.25 10.03
CA LYS A 71 -0.91 -16.47 10.00
C LYS A 71 -0.27 -17.65 10.70
N ASP A 72 1.06 -17.78 10.58
CA ASP A 72 1.83 -18.89 11.12
C ASP A 72 2.27 -18.64 12.58
N GLY A 73 2.32 -17.37 13.02
CA GLY A 73 2.74 -16.97 14.36
C GLY A 73 1.62 -16.77 15.38
N SER A 74 2.02 -16.64 16.65
CA SER A 74 1.12 -16.26 17.76
C SER A 74 1.22 -14.75 18.02
N TYR A 75 0.63 -13.95 17.13
CA TYR A 75 0.65 -12.50 17.25
C TYR A 75 -0.47 -12.01 18.18
N SER A 76 -0.17 -11.02 19.02
CA SER A 76 -1.19 -10.20 19.68
C SER A 76 -1.83 -9.23 18.68
N LYS A 77 -3.05 -8.74 18.97
CA LYS A 77 -3.73 -7.74 18.12
C LYS A 77 -2.85 -6.52 17.84
N PHE A 78 -2.05 -6.11 18.81
CA PHE A 78 -1.13 -4.98 18.70
C PHE A 78 0.04 -5.25 17.77
N GLN A 79 0.65 -6.43 17.88
CA GLN A 79 1.76 -6.84 17.01
C GLN A 79 1.30 -6.96 15.55
N VAL A 80 0.04 -7.35 15.33
CA VAL A 80 -0.56 -7.34 13.99
C VAL A 80 -0.61 -5.92 13.41
N ILE A 81 -1.02 -4.90 14.18
CA ILE A 81 -1.02 -3.50 13.71
C ILE A 81 0.38 -3.08 13.29
N SER A 82 1.36 -3.34 14.16
CA SER A 82 2.76 -3.03 13.90
C SER A 82 3.25 -3.70 12.61
N ALA A 83 2.92 -4.97 12.41
CA ALA A 83 3.26 -5.71 11.19
C ALA A 83 2.56 -5.14 9.94
N PHE A 84 1.31 -4.70 10.06
CA PHE A 84 0.57 -4.04 8.99
C PHE A 84 1.16 -2.69 8.60
N ILE A 85 1.43 -1.83 9.59
CA ILE A 85 2.07 -0.52 9.36
C ILE A 85 3.42 -0.73 8.69
N ALA A 86 4.21 -1.71 9.15
CA ALA A 86 5.46 -2.08 8.52
C ALA A 86 5.25 -2.53 7.06
N ALA A 87 4.27 -3.39 6.79
CA ALA A 87 3.98 -3.87 5.45
C ALA A 87 3.69 -2.72 4.49
N VAL A 88 2.80 -1.82 4.88
CA VAL A 88 2.43 -0.64 4.09
C VAL A 88 3.63 0.28 3.91
N ALA A 89 4.39 0.56 4.97
CA ALA A 89 5.58 1.40 4.89
C ALA A 89 6.58 0.89 3.85
N TYR A 90 6.95 -0.39 3.94
CA TYR A 90 7.92 -0.99 3.03
C TYR A 90 7.36 -1.13 1.60
N ALA A 91 6.09 -1.51 1.46
CA ALA A 91 5.44 -1.58 0.15
C ALA A 91 5.36 -0.21 -0.54
N SER A 92 5.06 0.86 0.21
CA SER A 92 5.05 2.24 -0.28
C SER A 92 6.45 2.72 -0.67
N LEU A 93 7.49 2.36 0.10
CA LEU A 93 8.87 2.68 -0.26
C LEU A 93 9.28 2.02 -1.59
N ILE A 94 9.05 0.71 -1.70
CA ILE A 94 9.41 -0.09 -2.88
C ILE A 94 8.66 0.42 -4.10
N SER A 95 7.33 0.58 -3.99
CA SER A 95 6.49 1.05 -5.08
C SER A 95 6.82 2.49 -5.45
N GLY A 96 7.13 3.35 -4.49
CA GLY A 96 7.52 4.74 -4.73
C GLY A 96 8.84 4.87 -5.49
N ILE A 97 9.86 4.11 -5.08
CA ILE A 97 11.19 4.11 -5.72
C ILE A 97 11.13 3.47 -7.11
N ILE A 98 10.65 2.24 -7.22
CA ILE A 98 10.63 1.51 -8.49
C ILE A 98 9.62 2.15 -9.45
N GLY A 99 8.47 2.57 -8.95
CA GLY A 99 7.48 3.33 -9.72
C GLY A 99 8.05 4.65 -10.22
N GLY A 100 8.78 5.37 -9.37
CA GLY A 100 9.47 6.60 -9.76
C GLY A 100 10.48 6.41 -10.88
N ILE A 101 11.29 5.35 -10.79
CA ILE A 101 12.22 4.95 -11.87
C ILE A 101 11.44 4.64 -13.15
N GLY A 102 10.34 3.90 -13.05
CA GLY A 102 9.48 3.59 -14.19
C GLY A 102 8.91 4.84 -14.87
N TYR A 103 8.43 5.82 -14.10
CA TYR A 103 7.97 7.10 -14.64
C TYR A 103 9.10 7.90 -15.30
N PHE A 104 10.32 7.91 -14.74
CA PHE A 104 11.45 8.57 -15.40
C PHE A 104 11.81 7.91 -16.74
N ILE A 105 11.79 6.58 -16.81
CA ILE A 105 11.99 5.84 -18.09
C ILE A 105 10.87 6.21 -19.08
N ALA A 106 9.64 6.36 -18.60
CA ALA A 106 8.51 6.83 -19.40
C ALA A 106 8.52 8.32 -19.74
N GLN A 107 9.60 9.05 -19.39
CA GLN A 107 9.77 10.50 -19.58
C GLN A 107 8.74 11.37 -18.84
N MET A 108 8.09 10.80 -17.81
CA MET A 108 7.12 11.44 -16.92
C MET A 108 7.84 11.96 -15.67
N TRP A 109 8.64 13.02 -15.85
CA TRP A 109 9.59 13.49 -14.84
C TRP A 109 8.93 13.98 -13.55
N ALA A 110 7.80 14.69 -13.65
CA ALA A 110 7.10 15.21 -12.48
C ALA A 110 6.51 14.06 -11.65
N GLU A 111 5.86 13.11 -12.31
CA GLU A 111 5.25 11.93 -11.72
C GLU A 111 6.32 11.03 -11.07
N GLY A 112 7.48 10.89 -11.72
CA GLY A 112 8.62 10.16 -11.18
C GLY A 112 9.14 10.76 -9.88
N ALA A 113 9.35 12.08 -9.85
CA ALA A 113 9.80 12.78 -8.65
C ALA A 113 8.76 12.70 -7.52
N ILE A 114 7.48 12.92 -7.84
CA ILE A 114 6.38 12.83 -6.87
C ILE A 114 6.28 11.43 -6.27
N SER A 115 6.34 10.37 -7.09
CA SER A 115 6.27 8.98 -6.66
C SER A 115 7.35 8.64 -5.63
N ILE A 116 8.60 9.04 -5.89
CA ILE A 116 9.72 8.79 -4.97
C ILE A 116 9.52 9.56 -3.66
N VAL A 117 9.24 10.86 -3.75
CA VAL A 117 9.11 11.73 -2.58
C VAL A 117 7.96 11.26 -1.68
N VAL A 118 6.79 10.98 -2.26
CA VAL A 118 5.62 10.49 -1.52
C VAL A 118 5.90 9.12 -0.89
N GLY A 119 6.48 8.18 -1.65
CA GLY A 119 6.83 6.86 -1.12
C GLY A 119 7.80 6.92 0.05
N VAL A 120 8.83 7.77 -0.03
CA VAL A 120 9.80 7.99 1.05
C VAL A 120 9.14 8.65 2.27
N ILE A 121 8.33 9.69 2.07
CA ILE A 121 7.64 10.38 3.17
C ILE A 121 6.71 9.42 3.91
N ILE A 122 5.88 8.66 3.19
CA ILE A 122 4.99 7.65 3.80
C ILE A 122 5.81 6.62 4.57
N TRP A 123 6.90 6.12 3.99
CA TRP A 123 7.77 5.17 4.67
C TRP A 123 8.38 5.74 5.97
N VAL A 124 8.86 6.98 5.96
CA VAL A 124 9.43 7.64 7.15
C VAL A 124 8.36 7.77 8.23
N ILE A 125 7.17 8.30 7.89
CA ILE A 125 6.08 8.53 8.83
C ILE A 125 5.61 7.21 9.44
N LEU A 126 5.35 6.20 8.61
CA LEU A 126 4.86 4.90 9.08
C LEU A 126 5.92 4.12 9.86
N THR A 127 7.19 4.20 9.48
CA THR A 127 8.28 3.58 10.25
C THR A 127 8.44 4.24 11.60
N TRP A 128 8.31 5.57 11.67
CA TRP A 128 8.34 6.31 12.93
C TRP A 128 7.13 5.94 13.81
N ALA A 129 5.92 5.92 13.24
CA ALA A 129 4.71 5.48 13.92
C ALA A 129 4.87 4.06 14.48
N ASN A 130 5.40 3.13 13.68
CA ASN A 130 5.62 1.77 14.10
C ASN A 130 6.63 1.66 15.26
N LYS A 131 7.72 2.44 15.24
CA LYS A 131 8.67 2.49 16.35
C LYS A 131 8.03 3.01 17.64
N LYS A 132 7.20 4.04 17.51
CA LYS A 132 6.53 4.69 18.63
C LYS A 132 5.50 3.78 19.29
N ILE A 133 4.65 3.16 18.48
CA ILE A 133 3.69 2.13 18.92
C ILE A 133 4.41 1.05 19.72
N ASN A 134 5.57 0.58 19.27
CA ASN A 134 6.31 -0.47 19.96
C ASN A 134 7.18 0.03 21.15
N ASP A 135 7.11 1.30 21.56
CA ASP A 135 7.94 1.84 22.64
C ASP A 135 7.40 1.56 24.06
N GLY A 136 6.17 1.04 24.15
CA GLY A 136 5.52 0.60 25.39
C GLY A 136 5.09 1.73 26.33
N LYS A 137 5.14 2.98 25.89
CA LYS A 137 4.72 4.15 26.68
C LYS A 137 3.36 4.61 26.16
N ASP A 138 2.42 4.85 27.07
CA ASP A 138 1.17 5.53 26.73
C ASP A 138 1.41 7.04 26.79
N THR A 139 1.53 7.67 25.63
CA THR A 139 1.85 9.09 25.51
C THR A 139 0.84 9.81 24.61
N LEU A 140 0.80 11.14 24.75
CA LEU A 140 0.04 12.00 23.83
C LEU A 140 0.50 11.81 22.36
N GLY A 141 1.74 11.34 22.15
CA GLY A 141 2.27 10.97 20.84
C GLY A 141 1.53 9.81 20.17
N ASP A 142 1.04 8.83 20.93
CA ASP A 142 0.33 7.66 20.38
C ASP A 142 -1.04 8.05 19.85
N LYS A 143 -1.72 8.96 20.55
CA LYS A 143 -2.97 9.57 20.07
C LYS A 143 -2.77 10.34 18.76
N ILE A 144 -1.68 11.10 18.66
CA ILE A 144 -1.32 11.82 17.43
C ILE A 144 -1.03 10.82 16.29
N ILE A 145 -0.29 9.75 16.56
CA ILE A 145 0.01 8.71 15.56
C ILE A 145 -1.27 8.06 15.04
N TRP A 146 -2.19 7.72 15.93
CA TRP A 146 -3.48 7.17 15.52
C TRP A 146 -4.23 8.11 14.57
N ILE A 147 -4.30 9.40 14.91
CA ILE A 147 -4.93 10.42 14.04
C ILE A 147 -4.22 10.48 12.67
N VAL A 148 -2.89 10.50 12.65
CA VAL A 148 -2.11 10.53 11.41
C VAL A 148 -2.37 9.29 10.55
N LEU A 149 -2.40 8.09 11.15
CA LEU A 149 -2.70 6.84 10.44
C LEU A 149 -4.13 6.85 9.87
N VAL A 150 -5.12 7.29 10.66
CA VAL A 150 -6.51 7.44 10.21
C VAL A 150 -6.58 8.39 9.02
N VAL A 151 -5.90 9.54 9.08
CA VAL A 151 -5.89 10.51 7.97
C VAL A 151 -5.22 9.93 6.73
N ILE A 152 -4.04 9.30 6.85
CA ILE A 152 -3.33 8.70 5.71
C ILE A 152 -4.18 7.61 5.05
N PHE A 153 -4.78 6.72 5.84
CA PHE A 153 -5.60 5.64 5.29
C PHE A 153 -6.93 6.14 4.73
N LEU A 154 -7.53 7.16 5.33
CA LEU A 154 -8.71 7.81 4.77
C LEU A 154 -8.40 8.49 3.42
N LEU A 155 -7.30 9.24 3.33
CA LEU A 155 -6.88 9.89 2.09
C LEU A 155 -6.49 8.87 1.02
N GLY A 156 -5.80 7.78 1.39
CA GLY A 156 -5.49 6.68 0.50
C GLY A 156 -6.74 5.99 -0.04
N PHE A 157 -7.75 5.75 0.82
CA PHE A 157 -9.04 5.21 0.41
C PHE A 157 -9.76 6.14 -0.57
N VAL A 158 -9.89 7.42 -0.22
CA VAL A 158 -10.54 8.41 -1.08
C VAL A 158 -9.80 8.53 -2.41
N GLY A 159 -8.46 8.57 -2.38
CA GLY A 159 -7.61 8.59 -3.58
C GLY A 159 -7.84 7.37 -4.48
N GLY A 160 -7.91 6.17 -3.89
CA GLY A 160 -8.22 4.94 -4.63
C GLY A 160 -9.59 4.96 -5.28
N ILE A 161 -10.63 5.45 -4.58
CA ILE A 161 -11.98 5.58 -5.15
C ILE A 161 -12.03 6.65 -6.25
N LEU A 162 -11.42 7.81 -6.03
CA LEU A 162 -11.37 8.87 -7.04
C LEU A 162 -10.58 8.43 -8.29
N GLY A 163 -9.54 7.61 -8.11
CA GLY A 163 -8.74 7.05 -9.20
C GLY A 163 -9.48 6.10 -10.12
N VAL A 164 -10.72 5.67 -9.77
CA VAL A 164 -11.57 4.84 -10.64
C VAL A 164 -12.23 5.66 -11.75
N PHE A 165 -12.46 6.96 -11.53
CA PHE A 165 -13.27 7.77 -12.44
C PHE A 165 -12.44 8.34 -13.58
N GLY A 166 -12.94 8.19 -14.82
CA GLY A 166 -12.35 8.82 -16.01
C GLY A 166 -11.04 8.20 -16.51
N VAL A 167 -10.71 6.99 -16.05
CA VAL A 167 -9.52 6.25 -16.47
C VAL A 167 -9.90 4.95 -17.20
N ASN A 168 -8.93 4.29 -17.84
CA ASN A 168 -9.16 2.99 -18.46
C ASN A 168 -9.48 1.92 -17.41
N ILE A 169 -10.04 0.78 -17.87
CA ILE A 169 -10.51 -0.29 -16.97
C ILE A 169 -9.40 -0.85 -16.08
N ILE A 170 -8.15 -0.83 -16.55
CA ILE A 170 -7.02 -1.39 -15.82
C ILE A 170 -6.60 -0.48 -14.67
N THR A 171 -6.42 0.81 -14.95
CA THR A 171 -6.15 1.83 -13.93
C THR A 171 -7.31 1.90 -12.95
N ALA A 172 -8.56 1.81 -13.43
CA ALA A 172 -9.74 1.77 -12.58
C ALA A 172 -9.71 0.58 -11.60
N ILE A 173 -9.38 -0.62 -12.08
CA ILE A 173 -9.24 -1.81 -11.23
C ILE A 173 -8.10 -1.61 -10.22
N ALA A 174 -6.93 -1.13 -10.66
CA ALA A 174 -5.79 -0.91 -9.78
C ALA A 174 -6.08 0.12 -8.67
N SER A 175 -6.74 1.23 -9.01
CA SER A 175 -7.14 2.27 -8.05
C SER A 175 -8.23 1.78 -7.09
N LEU A 176 -9.23 1.04 -7.59
CA LEU A 176 -10.26 0.43 -6.74
C LEU A 176 -9.64 -0.53 -5.73
N VAL A 177 -8.68 -1.34 -6.19
CA VAL A 177 -7.93 -2.30 -5.40
C VAL A 177 -7.12 -1.61 -4.29
N GLU A 178 -6.39 -0.55 -4.63
CA GLU A 178 -5.64 0.25 -3.66
C GLU A 178 -6.59 0.90 -2.64
N GLY A 179 -7.74 1.42 -3.11
CA GLY A 179 -8.79 1.96 -2.25
C GLY A 179 -9.30 0.94 -1.23
N ILE A 180 -9.65 -0.27 -1.69
CA ILE A 180 -10.11 -1.35 -0.80
C ILE A 180 -9.04 -1.69 0.26
N LEU A 181 -7.76 -1.74 -0.13
CA LEU A 181 -6.67 -1.99 0.80
C LEU A 181 -6.59 -0.92 1.89
N TYR A 182 -6.63 0.37 1.52
CA TYR A 182 -6.64 1.47 2.48
C TYR A 182 -7.89 1.51 3.36
N LEU A 183 -9.06 1.13 2.83
CA LEU A 183 -10.28 1.00 3.62
C LEU A 183 -10.13 -0.07 4.71
N VAL A 184 -9.59 -1.22 4.35
CA VAL A 184 -9.34 -2.31 5.30
C VAL A 184 -8.37 -1.86 6.40
N LEU A 185 -7.29 -1.17 6.04
CA LEU A 185 -6.32 -0.61 6.98
C LEU A 185 -6.96 0.42 7.92
N LEU A 186 -7.82 1.28 7.37
CA LEU A 186 -8.57 2.27 8.14
C LEU A 186 -9.49 1.60 9.18
N VAL A 187 -10.28 0.62 8.76
CA VAL A 187 -11.16 -0.13 9.67
C VAL A 187 -10.35 -0.83 10.76
N TYR A 188 -9.20 -1.41 10.40
CA TYR A 188 -8.32 -2.07 11.37
C TYR A 188 -7.78 -1.10 12.42
N VAL A 189 -7.25 0.06 11.99
CA VAL A 189 -6.75 1.11 12.91
C VAL A 189 -7.86 1.69 13.80
N ILE A 190 -9.08 1.80 13.29
CA ILE A 190 -10.23 2.24 14.12
C ILE A 190 -10.56 1.19 15.19
N ASN A 191 -10.53 -0.10 14.84
CA ASN A 191 -10.91 -1.17 15.77
C ASN A 191 -9.92 -1.35 16.94
N VAL A 192 -8.68 -0.89 16.74
CA VAL A 192 -7.62 -0.99 17.74
C VAL A 192 -7.32 0.34 18.42
N ARG A 193 -8.22 1.33 18.30
CA ARG A 193 -8.06 2.69 18.89
C ARG A 193 -7.73 2.65 20.39
N ASP A 194 -8.31 1.70 21.11
CA ASP A 194 -8.14 1.58 22.56
C ASP A 194 -6.67 1.27 22.92
N GLN A 195 -5.91 0.68 22.00
CA GLN A 195 -4.47 0.43 22.17
C GLN A 195 -3.61 1.70 22.02
N PHE A 196 -4.21 2.80 21.56
CA PHE A 196 -3.60 4.13 21.50
C PHE A 196 -4.08 5.04 22.64
N GLY A 197 -4.78 4.50 23.65
CA GLY A 197 -5.28 5.26 24.80
C GLY A 197 -6.44 6.22 24.46
N ILE A 198 -7.20 5.91 23.39
CA ILE A 198 -8.39 6.64 22.92
C ILE A 198 -9.62 5.78 23.18
#